data_AF-A0A1R1M6A1-F1
#
_entry.id   AF-A0A1R1M6A1-F1
#
_cell.length_a   1.000
_cell.length_b   1.000
_cell.length_c   1.000
_cell.angle_alpha   90.00
_cell.angle_beta   90.00
_cell.angle_gamma   90.00
#
_symmetry.space_group_name_H-M   'P 1'
#
loop_
_entity.id
_entity.type
_entity.pdbx_description
1 polymer ?
#
loop_
_entity_poly.entity_id
_entity_poly.type
_entity_poly.pdbx_seq_one_letter_code
_entity_poly.pdbx_strand_id
1 'polypeptide(L)'
;MTQKESILPSEVSEQSKEALTAYINRIAKLVRGMRAQRGMTRKVLSQHSGISERYLAQVETGKANMSISLLWRLADAMNVGLNDILPVDTHSATEQGPLQKLIEGFTPEQEARAYQLLQQELAEGQIVRDQDQYKGVALIGLRGAGKSTLGRMLADDSGIPFVRLSDVIEQLGGLDLHELLTLFGQKAYRKLEREAIDYVRENYDRVVLEIGGSLVSEKETYSYVRNHFYTVWLKAQPEEHMNRVMAQGDLRPMAASQKAMDDLKLILTEREPYYRAADDMLDTSGRSVEDCARELVDKCANAA
;
A
#
# COMPACT_ATOMS: atom_id res chain seq x y z
N MET A 1 63.11 20.76 -5.30
CA MET A 1 61.89 21.47 -4.82
C MET A 1 61.12 21.91 -6.06
N THR A 2 60.04 21.22 -6.38
CA THR A 2 59.07 21.65 -7.40
C THR A 2 57.73 21.04 -7.03
N GLN A 3 56.70 21.86 -7.17
CA GLN A 3 55.46 21.86 -6.39
C GLN A 3 54.63 20.59 -6.54
N LYS A 4 54.15 20.06 -5.40
CA LYS A 4 52.96 19.21 -5.37
C LYS A 4 51.78 20.08 -5.78
N GLU A 5 51.26 19.88 -6.98
CA GLU A 5 49.92 20.37 -7.32
C GLU A 5 48.93 19.73 -6.35
N SER A 6 48.43 20.57 -5.46
CA SER A 6 47.36 20.26 -4.54
C SER A 6 46.07 20.12 -5.36
N ILE A 7 45.74 18.90 -5.77
CA ILE A 7 44.42 18.55 -6.31
C ILE A 7 43.42 18.61 -5.15
N LEU A 8 42.98 19.82 -4.80
CA LEU A 8 41.77 20.01 -4.00
C LEU A 8 40.56 19.73 -4.89
N PRO A 9 39.50 19.04 -4.39
CA PRO A 9 38.32 18.77 -5.20
C PRO A 9 37.66 20.09 -5.57
N SER A 10 37.33 20.25 -6.86
CA SER A 10 36.50 21.34 -7.39
C SER A 10 35.26 21.52 -6.53
N GLU A 11 35.01 22.73 -6.06
CA GLU A 11 33.76 23.11 -5.38
C GLU A 11 32.57 22.59 -6.19
N VAL A 12 31.73 21.77 -5.56
CA VAL A 12 30.48 21.27 -6.15
C VAL A 12 29.69 22.49 -6.63
N SER A 13 29.41 22.56 -7.94
CA SER A 13 28.73 23.71 -8.52
C SER A 13 27.39 23.96 -7.82
N GLU A 14 26.94 25.21 -7.78
CA GLU A 14 25.68 25.56 -7.11
C GLU A 14 24.48 24.78 -7.70
N GLN A 15 24.52 24.50 -9.01
CA GLN A 15 23.57 23.62 -9.70
C GLN A 15 23.60 22.18 -9.17
N SER A 16 24.78 21.64 -8.87
CA SER A 16 24.91 20.30 -8.28
C SER A 16 24.37 20.22 -6.85
N LYS A 17 24.46 21.31 -6.06
CA LYS A 17 23.86 21.37 -4.72
C LYS A 17 22.33 21.45 -4.77
N GLU A 18 21.78 22.22 -5.72
CA GLU A 18 20.34 22.30 -5.95
C GLU A 18 19.77 20.95 -6.40
N ALA A 19 20.45 20.28 -7.35
CA ALA A 19 20.08 18.95 -7.81
C ALA A 19 20.10 17.91 -6.67
N LEU A 20 21.14 17.92 -5.84
CA LEU A 20 21.23 17.05 -4.66
C LEU A 20 20.10 17.32 -3.66
N THR A 21 19.77 18.59 -3.42
CA THR A 21 18.67 18.98 -2.52
C THR A 21 17.32 18.49 -3.06
N ALA A 22 17.09 18.62 -4.38
CA ALA A 22 15.90 18.08 -5.03
C ALA A 22 15.83 16.55 -4.92
N TYR A 23 16.97 15.86 -5.07
CA TYR A 23 17.06 14.41 -4.93
C TYR A 23 16.74 13.94 -3.50
N ILE A 24 17.32 14.59 -2.48
CA ILE A 24 17.02 14.32 -1.06
C ILE A 24 15.53 14.55 -0.77
N ASN A 25 14.92 15.60 -1.33
CA ASN A 25 13.49 15.85 -1.19
C ASN A 25 12.62 14.77 -1.85
N ARG A 26 13.08 14.15 -2.94
CA ARG A 26 12.38 12.99 -3.54
C ARG A 26 12.47 11.77 -2.63
N ILE A 27 13.65 11.46 -2.09
CA ILE A 27 13.82 10.38 -1.08
C ILE A 27 12.89 10.62 0.12
N ALA A 28 12.86 11.85 0.65
CA ALA A 28 12.02 12.23 1.78
C ALA A 28 10.53 11.92 1.52
N LYS A 29 10.03 12.28 0.32
CA LYS A 29 8.67 11.98 -0.10
C LYS A 29 8.42 10.48 -0.23
N LEU A 30 9.36 9.72 -0.82
CA LEU A 30 9.25 8.27 -0.97
C LEU A 30 9.21 7.55 0.39
N VAL A 31 10.11 7.88 1.31
CA VAL A 31 10.10 7.34 2.69
C VAL A 31 8.76 7.62 3.37
N ARG A 32 8.29 8.86 3.29
CA ARG A 32 7.01 9.27 3.90
C ARG A 32 5.83 8.52 3.26
N GLY A 33 5.79 8.42 1.94
CA GLY A 33 4.77 7.72 1.18
C GLY A 33 4.72 6.24 1.51
N MET A 34 5.86 5.54 1.47
CA MET A 34 5.96 4.12 1.81
C MET A 34 5.53 3.80 3.24
N ARG A 35 5.92 4.67 4.18
CA ARG A 35 5.48 4.56 5.57
C ARG A 35 3.95 4.70 5.67
N ALA A 36 3.36 5.66 4.94
CA ALA A 36 1.91 5.86 4.91
C ALA A 36 1.17 4.69 4.24
N GLN A 37 1.67 4.16 3.12
CA GLN A 37 1.15 2.96 2.45
C GLN A 37 1.06 1.77 3.41
N ARG A 38 2.02 1.63 4.33
CA ARG A 38 2.03 0.57 5.35
C ARG A 38 1.24 0.90 6.62
N GLY A 39 0.70 2.12 6.73
CA GLY A 39 -0.04 2.57 7.91
C GLY A 39 0.83 2.70 9.15
N MET A 40 2.16 2.86 8.97
CA MET A 40 3.10 2.98 10.06
C MET A 40 3.13 4.42 10.59
N THR A 41 3.10 4.58 11.91
CA THR A 41 3.44 5.86 12.52
C THR A 41 4.96 6.04 12.52
N ARG A 42 5.44 7.28 12.66
CA ARG A 42 6.87 7.54 12.83
C ARG A 42 7.45 6.88 14.08
N LYS A 43 6.66 6.80 15.16
CA LYS A 43 7.03 6.07 16.39
C LYS A 43 7.26 4.58 16.13
N VAL A 44 6.36 3.94 15.40
CA VAL A 44 6.49 2.51 15.04
C VAL A 44 7.72 2.31 14.14
N LEU A 45 7.91 3.14 13.11
CA LEU A 45 9.09 3.05 12.26
C LEU A 45 10.39 3.30 13.05
N SER A 46 10.38 4.21 14.01
CA SER A 46 11.51 4.49 14.90
C SER A 46 11.93 3.25 15.71
N GLN A 47 10.95 2.56 16.29
CA GLN A 47 11.16 1.36 17.09
C GLN A 47 11.78 0.21 16.27
N HIS A 48 11.28 -0.04 15.05
CA HIS A 48 11.78 -1.14 14.21
C HIS A 48 13.07 -0.80 13.48
N SER A 49 13.23 0.43 13.00
CA SER A 49 14.47 0.84 12.34
C SER A 49 15.59 1.11 13.33
N GLY A 50 15.29 1.37 14.61
CA GLY A 50 16.22 1.85 15.64
C GLY A 50 16.76 3.26 15.35
N ILE A 51 16.00 4.06 14.60
CA ILE A 51 16.31 5.45 14.25
C ILE A 51 15.39 6.36 15.04
N SER A 52 15.91 7.43 15.66
CA SER A 52 15.07 8.30 16.48
C SER A 52 13.91 8.94 15.70
N GLU A 53 12.74 9.06 16.32
CA GLU A 53 11.55 9.70 15.71
C GLU A 53 11.83 11.15 15.25
N ARG A 54 12.66 11.89 16.01
CA ARG A 54 13.09 13.25 15.64
C ARG A 54 13.88 13.25 14.33
N TYR A 55 14.81 12.31 14.16
CA TYR A 55 15.60 12.22 12.94
C TYR A 55 14.74 11.76 11.76
N LEU A 56 13.82 10.81 11.96
CA LEU A 56 12.85 10.43 10.94
C LEU A 56 12.00 11.62 10.45
N ALA A 57 11.59 12.50 11.36
CA ALA A 57 10.88 13.72 10.98
C ALA A 57 11.74 14.66 10.11
N GLN A 58 13.05 14.74 10.36
CA GLN A 58 13.96 15.53 9.51
C GLN A 58 14.16 14.87 8.14
N VAL A 59 14.23 13.55 8.09
CA VAL A 59 14.35 12.78 6.84
C VAL A 59 13.12 12.98 5.97
N GLU A 60 11.91 12.80 6.52
CA GLU A 60 10.65 12.97 5.78
C GLU A 60 10.37 14.43 5.35
N THR A 61 11.10 15.40 5.91
CA THR A 61 11.03 16.81 5.51
C THR A 61 12.18 17.25 4.62
N GLY A 62 13.08 16.32 4.23
CA GLY A 62 14.24 16.60 3.38
C GLY A 62 15.35 17.39 4.07
N LYS A 63 15.28 17.57 5.39
CA LYS A 63 16.24 18.35 6.19
C LYS A 63 17.43 17.54 6.69
N ALA A 64 17.41 16.22 6.52
CA ALA A 64 18.50 15.34 6.94
C ALA A 64 19.16 14.67 5.74
N ASN A 65 20.49 14.72 5.72
CA ASN A 65 21.29 13.85 4.86
C ASN A 65 21.48 12.50 5.58
N MET A 66 20.99 11.42 4.98
CA MET A 66 20.95 10.10 5.58
C MET A 66 22.04 9.20 4.99
N SER A 67 22.75 8.46 5.86
CA SER A 67 23.69 7.44 5.40
C SER A 67 22.95 6.25 4.78
N ILE A 68 23.56 5.61 3.78
CA ILE A 68 23.00 4.42 3.10
C ILE A 68 22.65 3.31 4.11
N SER A 69 23.46 3.15 5.16
CA SER A 69 23.17 2.19 6.25
C SER A 69 21.86 2.48 6.99
N LEU A 70 21.53 3.76 7.22
CA LEU A 70 20.27 4.13 7.86
C LEU A 70 19.09 3.99 6.88
N LEU A 71 19.33 4.26 5.59
CA LEU A 71 18.35 4.06 4.54
C LEU A 71 17.99 2.57 4.39
N TRP A 72 18.98 1.68 4.43
CA TRP A 72 18.77 0.24 4.42
C TRP A 72 17.96 -0.24 5.64
N ARG A 73 18.25 0.28 6.85
CA ARG A 73 17.47 -0.02 8.06
C ARG A 73 16.02 0.43 7.95
N LEU A 74 15.77 1.56 7.28
CA LEU A 74 14.39 2.00 6.99
C LEU A 74 13.70 1.07 6.01
N ALA A 75 14.39 0.67 4.94
CA ALA A 75 13.87 -0.27 3.95
C ALA A 75 13.49 -1.60 4.58
N ASP A 76 14.39 -2.17 5.38
CA ASP A 76 14.16 -3.43 6.09
C ASP A 76 13.00 -3.31 7.09
N ALA A 77 12.97 -2.23 7.90
CA ALA A 77 11.89 -2.00 8.86
C ALA A 77 10.51 -1.80 8.21
N MET A 78 10.47 -1.26 6.98
CA MET A 78 9.26 -1.14 6.19
C MET A 78 8.96 -2.40 5.38
N ASN A 79 9.85 -3.39 5.28
CA ASN A 79 9.71 -4.50 4.34
C ASN A 79 9.58 -4.03 2.88
N VAL A 80 10.53 -3.19 2.43
CA VAL A 80 10.69 -2.76 1.02
C VAL A 80 12.12 -2.98 0.56
N GLY A 81 12.32 -3.02 -0.76
CA GLY A 81 13.65 -2.97 -1.34
C GLY A 81 14.29 -1.59 -1.13
N LEU A 82 15.62 -1.57 -0.98
CA LEU A 82 16.36 -0.29 -0.92
C LEU A 82 16.15 0.54 -2.20
N ASN A 83 16.06 -0.14 -3.35
CA ASN A 83 15.82 0.48 -4.65
C ASN A 83 14.45 1.15 -4.76
N ASP A 84 13.47 0.72 -3.95
CA ASP A 84 12.16 1.36 -3.95
C ASP A 84 12.24 2.75 -3.29
N ILE A 85 13.11 2.93 -2.29
CA ILE A 85 13.28 4.21 -1.58
C ILE A 85 14.12 5.21 -2.38
N LEU A 86 14.99 4.71 -3.26
CA LEU A 86 15.84 5.54 -4.09
C LEU A 86 15.08 6.02 -5.33
N PRO A 87 15.02 7.33 -5.60
CA PRO A 87 14.42 7.85 -6.81
C PRO A 87 15.18 7.30 -8.02
N VAL A 88 14.44 6.80 -9.01
CA VAL A 88 15.02 6.48 -10.31
C VAL A 88 15.59 7.77 -10.90
N ASP A 89 16.90 7.76 -11.15
CA ASP A 89 17.61 8.83 -11.81
C ASP A 89 17.38 8.70 -13.32
N THR A 90 16.51 9.55 -13.86
CA THR A 90 16.36 9.76 -15.31
C THR A 90 17.64 10.29 -15.98
N HIS A 91 18.70 10.57 -15.21
CA HIS A 91 20.00 11.01 -15.69
C HIS A 91 21.06 9.89 -15.76
N SER A 92 20.73 8.67 -15.34
CA SER A 92 21.65 7.52 -15.49
C SER A 92 21.43 6.84 -16.85
N ALA A 93 22.20 7.28 -17.85
CA ALA A 93 22.25 6.68 -19.19
C ALA A 93 22.80 5.24 -19.24
N THR A 94 22.99 4.57 -18.10
CA THR A 94 23.82 3.37 -17.99
C THR A 94 23.11 2.10 -17.54
N GLU A 95 21.86 2.15 -17.10
CA GLU A 95 21.04 0.95 -16.87
C GLU A 95 19.61 1.10 -17.39
N GLN A 96 19.45 1.73 -18.55
CA GLN A 96 18.21 1.54 -19.31
C GLN A 96 18.16 0.06 -19.70
N GLY A 97 17.26 -0.71 -19.07
CA GLY A 97 16.96 -2.06 -19.49
C GLY A 97 16.58 -2.09 -20.98
N PRO A 98 16.68 -3.25 -21.66
CA PRO A 98 16.46 -3.35 -23.10
C PRO A 98 15.11 -2.76 -23.55
N LEU A 99 14.08 -2.81 -22.69
CA LEU A 99 12.77 -2.23 -22.95
C LEU A 99 12.78 -0.69 -22.93
N GLN A 100 13.51 -0.07 -22.00
CA GLN A 100 13.52 1.39 -21.86
C GLN A 100 14.30 2.05 -23.00
N LYS A 101 15.41 1.43 -23.43
CA LYS A 101 16.12 1.81 -24.67
C LYS A 101 15.25 1.70 -25.92
N LEU A 102 14.38 0.70 -25.96
CA LEU A 102 13.47 0.49 -27.07
C LEU A 102 12.41 1.61 -27.13
N ILE A 103 11.85 1.98 -25.98
CA ILE A 103 10.78 2.99 -25.87
C ILE A 103 11.30 4.41 -26.15
N GLU A 104 12.55 4.73 -25.83
CA GLU A 104 13.13 6.07 -26.07
C GLU A 104 13.15 6.49 -27.55
N GLY A 105 13.04 5.53 -28.48
CA GLY A 105 12.96 5.80 -29.92
C GLY A 105 11.54 5.87 -30.49
N PHE A 106 10.50 5.72 -29.67
CA PHE A 106 9.12 5.62 -30.16
C PHE A 106 8.49 6.97 -30.47
N THR A 107 7.71 7.04 -31.56
CA THR A 107 6.73 8.11 -31.74
C THR A 107 5.54 7.94 -30.78
N PRO A 108 4.75 8.99 -30.52
CA PRO A 108 3.57 8.88 -29.66
C PRO A 108 2.59 7.76 -30.10
N GLU A 109 2.45 7.51 -31.41
CA GLU A 109 1.60 6.41 -31.90
C GLU A 109 2.24 5.02 -31.65
N GLN A 110 3.56 4.91 -31.77
CA GLN A 110 4.28 3.67 -31.49
C GLN A 110 4.26 3.33 -30.00
N GLU A 111 4.39 4.32 -29.14
CA GLU A 111 4.26 4.16 -27.68
C GLU A 111 2.87 3.71 -27.29
N ALA A 112 1.81 4.37 -27.81
CA ALA A 112 0.43 3.97 -27.57
C ALA A 112 0.16 2.52 -28.04
N ARG A 113 0.69 2.14 -29.22
CA ARG A 113 0.54 0.78 -29.75
C ARG A 113 1.32 -0.26 -28.95
N ALA A 114 2.54 0.06 -28.53
CA ALA A 114 3.35 -0.83 -27.69
C ALA A 114 2.71 -1.02 -26.31
N TYR A 115 2.16 0.05 -25.73
CA TYR A 115 1.38 -0.03 -24.51
C TYR A 115 0.16 -0.94 -24.67
N GLN A 116 -0.60 -0.81 -25.77
CA GLN A 116 -1.73 -1.71 -26.05
C GLN A 116 -1.30 -3.17 -26.23
N LEU A 117 -0.20 -3.45 -26.92
CA LEU A 117 0.31 -4.81 -27.10
C LEU A 117 0.83 -5.41 -25.79
N LEU A 118 1.55 -4.65 -24.98
CA LEU A 118 2.00 -5.09 -23.66
C LEU A 118 0.81 -5.28 -22.73
N GLN A 119 -0.20 -4.41 -22.79
CA GLN A 119 -1.45 -4.63 -22.08
C GLN A 119 -2.15 -5.90 -22.55
N GLN A 120 -2.19 -6.18 -23.85
CA GLN A 120 -2.80 -7.40 -24.38
C GLN A 120 -2.02 -8.66 -23.99
N GLU A 121 -0.70 -8.69 -24.10
CA GLU A 121 0.13 -9.82 -23.66
C GLU A 121 0.08 -10.04 -22.14
N LEU A 122 0.15 -8.95 -21.37
CA LEU A 122 -0.04 -9.03 -19.92
C LEU A 122 -1.49 -9.36 -19.56
N ALA A 123 -2.47 -9.01 -20.41
CA ALA A 123 -3.87 -9.38 -20.25
C ALA A 123 -4.18 -10.79 -20.78
N GLU A 124 -3.41 -11.34 -21.70
CA GLU A 124 -3.45 -12.76 -22.11
C GLU A 124 -2.80 -13.62 -21.02
N GLY A 125 -1.86 -13.07 -20.26
CA GLY A 125 -1.39 -13.58 -18.97
C GLY A 125 -2.29 -13.23 -17.77
N GLN A 126 -3.18 -12.25 -17.88
CA GLN A 126 -4.32 -12.12 -16.98
C GLN A 126 -5.31 -13.18 -17.42
N ILE A 127 -5.24 -14.33 -16.75
CA ILE A 127 -6.30 -15.33 -16.68
C ILE A 127 -7.63 -14.60 -16.96
N VAL A 128 -8.30 -14.91 -18.07
CA VAL A 128 -9.73 -14.62 -18.23
C VAL A 128 -10.35 -15.25 -16.99
N ARG A 129 -10.54 -14.45 -15.95
CA ARG A 129 -10.91 -14.93 -14.62
C ARG A 129 -12.32 -15.41 -14.76
N ASP A 130 -12.47 -16.72 -14.91
CA ASP A 130 -13.77 -17.35 -14.92
C ASP A 130 -14.40 -16.99 -13.57
N GLN A 131 -15.48 -16.22 -13.58
CA GLN A 131 -16.12 -15.72 -12.35
C GLN A 131 -16.56 -16.90 -11.46
N ASP A 132 -16.75 -18.08 -12.07
CA ASP A 132 -17.03 -19.36 -11.42
C ASP A 132 -15.86 -19.89 -10.54
N GLN A 133 -14.66 -19.32 -10.63
CA GLN A 133 -13.45 -19.79 -9.93
C GLN A 133 -13.10 -19.01 -8.66
N TYR A 134 -13.78 -17.89 -8.37
CA TYR A 134 -13.52 -17.16 -7.13
C TYR A 134 -13.98 -17.93 -5.90
N LYS A 135 -13.20 -17.84 -4.82
CA LYS A 135 -13.53 -18.35 -3.49
C LYS A 135 -14.53 -17.47 -2.74
N GLY A 136 -15.08 -16.44 -3.39
CA GLY A 136 -15.98 -15.46 -2.81
C GLY A 136 -15.50 -14.04 -2.99
N VAL A 137 -15.96 -13.15 -2.12
CA VAL A 137 -15.77 -11.71 -2.22
C VAL A 137 -14.76 -11.22 -1.18
N ALA A 138 -13.75 -10.46 -1.60
CA ALA A 138 -12.81 -9.80 -0.70
C ALA A 138 -13.09 -8.28 -0.65
N LEU A 139 -13.47 -7.80 0.53
CA LEU A 139 -13.71 -6.38 0.78
C LEU A 139 -12.41 -5.69 1.18
N ILE A 140 -12.01 -4.69 0.41
CA ILE A 140 -10.85 -3.86 0.65
C ILE A 140 -11.24 -2.40 0.88
N GLY A 141 -10.38 -1.65 1.54
CA GLY A 141 -10.62 -0.24 1.84
C GLY A 141 -10.11 0.13 3.22
N LEU A 142 -10.04 1.43 3.49
CA LEU A 142 -9.50 1.91 4.75
C LEU A 142 -10.43 1.57 5.93
N ARG A 143 -9.91 1.60 7.15
CA ARG A 143 -10.74 1.48 8.37
C ARG A 143 -11.82 2.56 8.34
N GLY A 144 -13.04 2.23 8.77
CA GLY A 144 -14.20 3.13 8.65
C GLY A 144 -14.90 3.11 7.28
N ALA A 145 -14.39 2.39 6.28
CA ALA A 145 -15.08 2.25 4.98
C ALA A 145 -16.43 1.49 5.05
N GLY A 146 -16.71 0.80 6.16
CA GLY A 146 -17.92 -0.04 6.30
C GLY A 146 -17.72 -1.53 5.99
N LYS A 147 -16.49 -2.00 5.73
CA LYS A 147 -16.17 -3.42 5.41
C LYS A 147 -16.83 -4.43 6.35
N SER A 148 -16.66 -4.28 7.66
CA SER A 148 -17.21 -5.25 8.63
C SER A 148 -18.74 -5.22 8.71
N THR A 149 -19.38 -4.10 8.36
CA THR A 149 -20.83 -3.97 8.39
C THR A 149 -21.42 -4.52 7.10
N LEU A 150 -20.97 -4.00 5.95
CA LEU A 150 -21.45 -4.40 4.63
C LEU A 150 -21.05 -5.85 4.30
N GLY A 151 -19.89 -6.31 4.75
CA GLY A 151 -19.47 -7.70 4.55
C GLY A 151 -20.30 -8.72 5.34
N ARG A 152 -20.75 -8.37 6.55
CA ARG A 152 -21.70 -9.21 7.29
C ARG A 152 -23.05 -9.27 6.58
N MET A 153 -23.56 -8.12 6.12
CA MET A 153 -24.83 -8.08 5.39
C MET A 153 -24.77 -8.87 4.08
N LEU A 154 -23.66 -8.78 3.33
CA LEU A 154 -23.44 -9.56 2.12
C LEU A 154 -23.38 -11.07 2.43
N ALA A 155 -22.65 -11.45 3.47
CA ALA A 155 -22.54 -12.85 3.91
C ALA A 155 -23.90 -13.44 4.32
N ASP A 156 -24.69 -12.68 5.09
CA ASP A 156 -26.02 -13.07 5.53
C ASP A 156 -26.99 -13.23 4.35
N ASP A 157 -26.93 -12.32 3.37
CA ASP A 157 -27.76 -12.35 2.15
C ASP A 157 -27.39 -13.53 1.23
N SER A 158 -26.09 -13.77 1.03
CA SER A 158 -25.59 -14.84 0.16
C SER A 158 -25.53 -16.22 0.85
N GLY A 159 -25.77 -16.29 2.17
CA GLY A 159 -25.73 -17.55 2.93
C GLY A 159 -24.33 -18.16 3.06
N ILE A 160 -23.27 -17.33 3.00
CA ILE A 160 -21.86 -17.77 3.10
C ILE A 160 -21.18 -17.15 4.33
N PRO A 161 -20.09 -17.73 4.84
CA PRO A 161 -19.40 -17.18 6.01
C PRO A 161 -18.78 -15.78 5.78
N PHE A 162 -18.85 -14.93 6.80
CA PHE A 162 -18.05 -13.71 6.89
C PHE A 162 -16.79 -13.96 7.73
N VAL A 163 -15.61 -13.67 7.17
CA VAL A 163 -14.32 -13.84 7.86
C VAL A 163 -13.57 -12.52 7.85
N ARG A 164 -13.06 -12.10 9.01
CA ARG A 164 -12.09 -11.00 9.09
C ARG A 164 -10.68 -11.59 9.05
N LEU A 165 -9.87 -11.16 8.09
CA LEU A 165 -8.50 -11.63 7.97
C LEU A 165 -7.67 -11.31 9.22
N SER A 166 -7.98 -10.19 9.91
CA SER A 166 -7.36 -9.83 11.19
C SER A 166 -7.49 -10.93 12.23
N ASP A 167 -8.67 -11.54 12.34
CA ASP A 167 -8.98 -12.52 13.38
C ASP A 167 -8.23 -13.83 13.10
N VAL A 168 -8.11 -14.20 11.82
CA VAL A 168 -7.32 -15.34 11.37
C VAL A 168 -5.82 -15.10 11.65
N ILE A 169 -5.32 -13.89 11.41
CA ILE A 169 -3.93 -13.53 11.74
C ILE A 169 -3.67 -13.65 13.23
N GLU A 170 -4.55 -13.12 14.08
CA GLU A 170 -4.43 -13.21 15.54
C GLU A 170 -4.50 -14.67 16.02
N GLN A 171 -5.38 -15.48 15.42
CA GLN A 171 -5.48 -16.91 15.72
C GLN A 171 -4.19 -17.67 15.36
N LEU A 172 -3.63 -17.44 14.17
CA LEU A 172 -2.40 -18.10 13.72
C LEU A 172 -1.17 -17.60 14.49
N GLY A 173 -1.13 -16.31 14.82
CA GLY A 173 -0.03 -15.67 15.54
C GLY A 173 -0.07 -15.89 17.05
N GLY A 174 -1.22 -16.25 17.63
CA GLY A 174 -1.41 -16.44 19.07
C GLY A 174 -1.31 -15.17 19.90
N LEU A 175 -1.37 -13.99 19.26
CA LEU A 175 -1.18 -12.66 19.84
C LEU A 175 -2.10 -11.68 19.12
N ASP A 176 -2.47 -10.58 19.78
CA ASP A 176 -3.23 -9.53 19.09
C ASP A 176 -2.39 -8.82 18.02
N LEU A 177 -3.07 -8.16 17.06
CA LEU A 177 -2.39 -7.49 15.96
C LEU A 177 -1.37 -6.43 16.40
N HIS A 178 -1.64 -5.72 17.50
CA HIS A 178 -0.73 -4.70 18.01
C HIS A 178 0.53 -5.34 18.60
N GLU A 179 0.38 -6.41 19.37
CA GLU A 179 1.50 -7.18 19.92
C GLU A 179 2.36 -7.80 18.82
N LEU A 180 1.73 -8.43 17.81
CA LEU A 180 2.45 -9.00 16.65
C LEU A 180 3.33 -7.96 15.95
N LEU A 181 2.76 -6.80 15.63
CA LEU A 181 3.49 -5.71 15.00
C LEU A 181 4.59 -5.16 15.90
N THR A 182 4.33 -5.01 17.19
CA THR A 182 5.29 -4.42 18.14
C THR A 182 6.49 -5.34 18.37
N LEU A 183 6.25 -6.64 18.53
CA LEU A 183 7.28 -7.63 18.88
C LEU A 183 8.04 -8.14 17.66
N PHE A 184 7.35 -8.39 16.54
CA PHE A 184 7.93 -9.06 15.38
C PHE A 184 8.05 -8.16 14.13
N GLY A 185 7.45 -6.96 14.17
CA GLY A 185 7.54 -5.99 13.09
C GLY A 185 6.70 -6.33 11.86
N GLN A 186 6.82 -5.47 10.85
CA GLN A 186 6.02 -5.54 9.62
C GLN A 186 6.27 -6.82 8.83
N LYS A 187 7.53 -7.25 8.70
CA LYS A 187 7.89 -8.42 7.89
C LYS A 187 7.21 -9.70 8.38
N ALA A 188 7.20 -9.94 9.69
CA ALA A 188 6.51 -11.09 10.28
C ALA A 188 4.99 -10.97 10.12
N TYR A 189 4.44 -9.78 10.35
CA TYR A 189 3.02 -9.51 10.11
C TYR A 189 2.61 -9.81 8.66
N ARG A 190 3.40 -9.38 7.66
CA ARG A 190 3.11 -9.67 6.24
C ARG A 190 3.17 -11.15 5.90
N LYS A 191 4.10 -11.88 6.51
CA LYS A 191 4.17 -13.34 6.36
C LYS A 191 2.90 -14.01 6.92
N LEU A 192 2.48 -13.64 8.13
CA LEU A 192 1.24 -14.15 8.74
C LEU A 192 -0.01 -13.73 7.95
N GLU A 193 -0.03 -12.50 7.43
CA GLU A 193 -1.13 -12.01 6.58
C GLU A 193 -1.28 -12.86 5.32
N ARG A 194 -0.17 -13.29 4.72
CA ARG A 194 -0.19 -14.22 3.59
C ARG A 194 -0.69 -15.62 3.99
N GLU A 195 -0.15 -16.17 5.07
CA GLU A 195 -0.56 -17.48 5.60
C GLU A 195 -2.04 -17.52 5.98
N ALA A 196 -2.57 -16.41 6.52
CA ALA A 196 -3.99 -16.27 6.85
C ALA A 196 -4.89 -16.30 5.60
N ILE A 197 -4.46 -15.72 4.48
CA ILE A 197 -5.22 -15.83 3.22
C ILE A 197 -5.23 -17.27 2.72
N ASP A 198 -4.08 -17.95 2.78
CA ASP A 198 -3.97 -19.35 2.37
C ASP A 198 -4.85 -20.25 3.25
N TYR A 199 -4.84 -20.02 4.57
CA TYR A 199 -5.75 -20.70 5.51
C TYR A 199 -7.23 -20.49 5.14
N VAL A 200 -7.65 -19.25 4.87
CA VAL A 200 -9.04 -18.98 4.47
C VAL A 200 -9.40 -19.70 3.16
N ARG A 201 -8.49 -19.71 2.18
CA ARG A 201 -8.72 -20.38 0.89
C ARG A 201 -8.87 -21.90 1.02
N GLU A 202 -8.17 -22.50 1.97
CA GLU A 202 -8.16 -23.95 2.22
C GLU A 202 -9.33 -24.43 3.09
N ASN A 203 -9.82 -23.59 3.99
CA ASN A 203 -10.85 -23.96 4.96
C ASN A 203 -12.27 -23.51 4.61
N TYR A 204 -12.43 -22.66 3.59
CA TYR A 204 -13.73 -22.17 3.14
C TYR A 204 -13.94 -22.42 1.64
N ASP A 205 -15.12 -22.93 1.29
CA ASP A 205 -15.52 -23.15 -0.11
C ASP A 205 -15.88 -21.82 -0.78
N ARG A 206 -16.74 -21.03 -0.12
CA ARG A 206 -17.13 -19.66 -0.45
C ARG A 206 -17.05 -18.79 0.81
N VAL A 207 -16.61 -17.54 0.71
CA VAL A 207 -16.46 -16.63 1.86
C VAL A 207 -16.54 -15.16 1.48
N VAL A 208 -17.14 -14.33 2.34
CA VAL A 208 -16.92 -12.88 2.34
C VAL A 208 -15.76 -12.56 3.27
N LEU A 209 -14.65 -12.11 2.69
CA LEU A 209 -13.41 -11.84 3.40
C LEU A 209 -13.20 -10.33 3.60
N GLU A 210 -13.14 -9.87 4.85
CA GLU A 210 -12.64 -8.53 5.16
C GLU A 210 -11.11 -8.52 5.22
N ILE A 211 -10.48 -7.67 4.41
CA ILE A 211 -9.03 -7.51 4.35
C ILE A 211 -8.59 -6.19 4.98
N GLY A 212 -7.47 -6.24 5.71
CA GLY A 212 -6.82 -5.08 6.29
C GLY A 212 -6.41 -4.07 5.21
N GLY A 213 -6.74 -2.80 5.40
CA GLY A 213 -6.55 -1.76 4.36
C GLY A 213 -5.10 -1.47 3.96
N SER A 214 -4.09 -2.09 4.58
CA SER A 214 -2.68 -1.94 4.18
C SER A 214 -2.19 -3.05 3.26
N LEU A 215 -2.91 -4.17 3.16
CA LEU A 215 -2.51 -5.33 2.36
C LEU A 215 -2.34 -4.98 0.88
N VAL A 216 -3.13 -4.05 0.36
CA VAL A 216 -3.07 -3.58 -1.02
C VAL A 216 -1.70 -3.00 -1.42
N SER A 217 -0.87 -2.62 -0.44
CA SER A 217 0.49 -2.13 -0.67
C SER A 217 1.54 -3.23 -0.78
N GLU A 218 1.18 -4.49 -0.55
CA GLU A 218 2.02 -5.68 -0.75
C GLU A 218 1.63 -6.33 -2.07
N LYS A 219 2.41 -6.04 -3.13
CA LYS A 219 2.03 -6.32 -4.52
C LYS A 219 1.72 -7.80 -4.74
N GLU A 220 2.57 -8.69 -4.26
CA GLU A 220 2.49 -10.13 -4.45
C GLU A 220 1.25 -10.70 -3.73
N THR A 221 1.05 -10.32 -2.46
CA THR A 221 -0.09 -10.78 -1.66
C THR A 221 -1.41 -10.24 -2.21
N TYR A 222 -1.45 -8.97 -2.59
CA TYR A 222 -2.67 -8.39 -3.17
C TYR A 222 -3.00 -8.98 -4.54
N SER A 223 -1.99 -9.24 -5.38
CA SER A 223 -2.18 -9.95 -6.67
C SER A 223 -2.75 -11.35 -6.44
N TYR A 224 -2.27 -12.05 -5.42
CA TYR A 224 -2.82 -13.33 -5.02
C TYR A 224 -4.28 -13.25 -4.57
N VAL A 225 -4.63 -12.28 -3.72
CA VAL A 225 -6.03 -12.03 -3.31
C VAL A 225 -6.90 -11.82 -4.55
N ARG A 226 -6.50 -10.90 -5.44
CA ARG A 226 -7.26 -10.59 -6.65
C ARG A 226 -7.43 -11.80 -7.57
N ASN A 227 -6.48 -12.72 -7.59
CA ASN A 227 -6.57 -13.92 -8.42
C ASN A 227 -7.51 -14.99 -7.85
N HIS A 228 -7.88 -14.90 -6.57
CA HIS A 228 -8.69 -15.93 -5.89
C HIS A 228 -10.02 -15.42 -5.34
N PHE A 229 -10.18 -14.10 -5.20
CA PHE A 229 -11.40 -13.47 -4.69
C PHE A 229 -11.81 -12.32 -5.61
N TYR A 230 -13.11 -12.13 -5.75
CA TYR A 230 -13.66 -10.94 -6.36
C TYR A 230 -13.48 -9.76 -5.40
N THR A 231 -12.66 -8.78 -5.78
CA THR A 231 -12.28 -7.69 -4.89
C THR A 231 -13.19 -6.49 -5.07
N VAL A 232 -13.78 -6.02 -3.97
CA VAL A 232 -14.60 -4.80 -3.95
C VAL A 232 -13.96 -3.75 -3.05
N TRP A 233 -13.62 -2.60 -3.63
CA TRP A 233 -13.13 -1.45 -2.89
C TRP A 233 -14.28 -0.64 -2.31
N LEU A 234 -14.39 -0.65 -0.98
CA LEU A 234 -15.27 0.26 -0.25
C LEU A 234 -14.58 1.61 -0.02
N LYS A 235 -15.12 2.64 -0.66
CA LYS A 235 -14.62 4.01 -0.58
C LYS A 235 -15.52 4.84 0.35
N ALA A 236 -14.91 5.75 1.11
CA ALA A 236 -15.62 6.81 1.83
C ALA A 236 -14.80 8.10 1.78
N GLN A 237 -15.45 9.24 2.01
CA GLN A 237 -14.71 10.50 2.20
C GLN A 237 -13.83 10.44 3.46
N PRO A 238 -12.66 11.12 3.48
CA PRO A 238 -11.76 11.12 4.63
C PRO A 238 -12.44 11.50 5.94
N GLU A 239 -13.34 12.49 5.89
CA GLU A 239 -14.09 12.98 7.04
C GLU A 239 -15.04 11.89 7.60
N GLU A 240 -15.65 11.09 6.73
CA GLU A 240 -16.52 9.99 7.14
C GLU A 240 -15.72 8.81 7.72
N HIS A 241 -14.56 8.48 7.14
CA HIS A 241 -13.64 7.51 7.74
C HIS A 241 -13.32 7.89 9.18
N MET A 242 -12.93 9.16 9.40
CA MET A 242 -12.57 9.68 10.72
C MET A 242 -13.76 9.57 11.70
N ASN A 243 -14.92 10.08 11.31
CA ASN A 243 -16.13 10.08 12.15
C ASN A 243 -16.54 8.66 12.56
N ARG A 244 -16.54 7.71 11.61
CA ARG A 244 -16.90 6.31 11.86
C ARG A 244 -15.89 5.62 12.77
N VAL A 245 -14.59 5.88 12.61
CA VAL A 245 -13.54 5.30 13.48
C VAL A 245 -13.64 5.86 14.90
N MET A 246 -13.90 7.16 15.07
CA MET A 246 -14.11 7.78 16.38
C MET A 246 -15.35 7.21 17.08
N ALA A 247 -16.45 7.02 16.36
CA ALA A 247 -17.68 6.43 16.90
C ALA A 247 -17.48 4.99 17.40
N GLN A 248 -16.52 4.25 16.81
CA GLN A 248 -16.16 2.89 17.22
C GLN A 248 -15.25 2.83 18.46
N GLY A 249 -14.98 3.96 19.12
CA GLY A 249 -14.15 4.00 20.33
C GLY A 249 -12.65 3.80 20.06
N ASP A 250 -12.23 3.78 18.80
CA ASP A 250 -10.83 3.87 18.46
C ASP A 250 -10.42 5.32 18.65
N LEU A 251 -9.63 5.57 19.69
CA LEU A 251 -9.15 6.89 20.08
C LEU A 251 -7.78 7.23 19.49
N ARG A 252 -7.18 6.34 18.67
CA ARG A 252 -6.02 6.71 17.85
C ARG A 252 -6.27 7.96 16.97
N PRO A 253 -7.49 8.22 16.46
CA PRO A 253 -7.89 9.48 15.85
C PRO A 253 -8.35 10.57 16.84
N MET A 254 -8.43 10.35 18.17
CA MET A 254 -8.69 11.42 19.15
C MET A 254 -7.56 12.45 19.24
N ALA A 255 -6.42 12.19 18.60
CA ALA A 255 -5.57 13.27 18.13
C ALA A 255 -6.19 13.94 16.88
N ALA A 256 -7.45 14.42 16.97
CA ALA A 256 -8.22 15.15 15.95
C ALA A 256 -7.61 16.54 15.65
N SER A 257 -6.29 16.59 15.66
CA SER A 257 -5.45 17.62 15.10
C SER A 257 -5.52 17.57 13.58
N GLN A 258 -5.34 18.73 12.95
CA GLN A 258 -5.17 18.87 11.51
C GLN A 258 -4.20 17.81 10.94
N LYS A 259 -3.14 17.49 11.69
CA LYS A 259 -2.13 16.50 11.32
C LYS A 259 -2.66 15.07 11.15
N ALA A 260 -3.61 14.62 11.98
CA ALA A 260 -4.18 13.27 11.83
C ALA A 260 -5.06 13.17 10.58
N MET A 261 -5.79 14.24 10.25
CA MET A 261 -6.54 14.31 9.00
C MET A 261 -5.60 14.38 7.79
N ASP A 262 -4.50 15.13 7.87
CA ASP A 262 -3.51 15.18 6.81
C ASP A 262 -2.81 13.83 6.59
N ASP A 263 -2.49 13.12 7.68
CA ASP A 263 -1.91 11.76 7.61
C ASP A 263 -2.93 10.76 7.03
N LEU A 264 -4.22 10.87 7.39
CA LEU A 264 -5.29 10.07 6.81
C LEU A 264 -5.44 10.31 5.30
N LYS A 265 -5.48 11.58 4.89
CA LYS A 265 -5.53 11.98 3.48
C LYS A 265 -4.34 11.44 2.71
N LEU A 266 -3.14 11.54 3.28
CA LEU A 266 -1.93 10.97 2.69
C LEU A 266 -2.04 9.45 2.52
N ILE A 267 -2.49 8.71 3.54
CA ILE A 267 -2.68 7.25 3.43
C ILE A 267 -3.66 6.90 2.31
N LEU A 268 -4.76 7.64 2.19
CA LEU A 268 -5.74 7.44 1.12
C LEU A 268 -5.13 7.71 -0.25
N THR A 269 -4.49 8.87 -0.45
CA THR A 269 -3.84 9.24 -1.71
C THR A 269 -2.79 8.22 -2.13
N GLU A 270 -1.97 7.75 -1.19
CA GLU A 270 -0.91 6.78 -1.47
C GLU A 270 -1.45 5.37 -1.75
N ARG A 271 -2.61 5.00 -1.18
CA ARG A 271 -3.22 3.68 -1.39
C ARG A 271 -4.22 3.62 -2.54
N GLU A 272 -4.75 4.76 -2.96
CA GLU A 272 -5.77 4.85 -4.00
C GLU A 272 -5.38 4.13 -5.31
N PRO A 273 -4.15 4.22 -5.84
CA PRO A 273 -3.76 3.48 -7.04
C PRO A 273 -3.91 1.95 -6.87
N TYR A 274 -3.62 1.42 -5.68
CA TYR A 274 -3.77 0.00 -5.40
C TYR A 274 -5.23 -0.41 -5.18
N TYR A 275 -6.01 0.42 -4.49
CA TYR A 275 -7.45 0.17 -4.33
C TYR A 275 -8.20 0.19 -5.66
N ARG A 276 -7.83 1.10 -6.58
CA ARG A 276 -8.41 1.18 -7.94
C ARG A 276 -8.19 -0.07 -8.79
N ALA A 277 -7.23 -0.92 -8.42
CA ALA A 277 -7.03 -2.18 -9.08
C ALA A 277 -8.08 -3.25 -8.68
N ALA A 278 -8.97 -2.98 -7.72
CA ALA A 278 -10.07 -3.89 -7.41
C ALA A 278 -10.96 -4.19 -8.63
N ASP A 279 -11.70 -5.31 -8.58
CA ASP A 279 -12.61 -5.68 -9.65
C ASP A 279 -13.85 -4.76 -9.70
N ASP A 280 -14.28 -4.23 -8.55
CA ASP A 280 -15.30 -3.18 -8.46
C ASP A 280 -15.05 -2.19 -7.30
N MET A 281 -15.79 -1.08 -7.29
CA MET A 281 -15.76 -0.03 -6.29
C MET A 281 -17.18 0.34 -5.87
N LEU A 282 -17.38 0.51 -4.57
CA LEU A 282 -18.61 1.00 -3.95
C LEU A 282 -18.30 2.22 -3.09
N ASP A 283 -18.86 3.38 -3.44
CA ASP A 283 -18.78 4.58 -2.62
C ASP A 283 -19.89 4.56 -1.57
N THR A 284 -19.48 4.63 -0.30
CA THR A 284 -20.36 4.61 0.88
C THR A 284 -20.61 6.00 1.47
N SER A 285 -20.10 7.06 0.83
CA SER A 285 -20.16 8.43 1.34
C SER A 285 -21.56 9.02 1.23
N GLY A 286 -22.10 9.56 2.32
CA GLY A 286 -23.41 10.20 2.36
C GLY A 286 -24.59 9.26 2.09
N ARG A 287 -24.38 7.94 2.15
CA ARG A 287 -25.38 6.91 1.81
C ARG A 287 -25.76 6.09 3.04
N SER A 288 -26.99 5.56 3.03
CA SER A 288 -27.43 4.63 4.07
C SER A 288 -26.71 3.29 3.94
N VAL A 289 -26.61 2.56 5.04
CA VAL A 289 -25.96 1.24 5.05
C VAL A 289 -26.77 0.26 4.20
N GLU A 290 -28.09 0.35 4.24
CA GLU A 290 -29.03 -0.49 3.51
C GLU A 290 -28.92 -0.29 2.00
N ASP A 291 -28.77 0.95 1.53
CA ASP A 291 -28.56 1.25 0.11
C ASP A 291 -27.23 0.70 -0.40
N CYS A 292 -26.17 0.87 0.41
CA CYS A 292 -24.85 0.35 0.08
C CYS A 292 -24.83 -1.19 0.07
N ALA A 293 -25.54 -1.84 1.00
CA ALA A 293 -25.62 -3.29 1.06
C ALA A 293 -26.34 -3.87 -0.17
N ARG A 294 -27.45 -3.26 -0.60
CA ARG A 294 -28.17 -3.67 -1.82
C ARG A 294 -27.29 -3.55 -3.06
N GLU A 295 -26.61 -2.41 -3.25
CA GLU A 295 -25.68 -2.26 -4.37
C GLU A 295 -24.51 -3.24 -4.29
N LEU A 296 -24.00 -3.54 -3.08
CA LEU A 296 -22.93 -4.51 -2.91
C LEU A 296 -23.37 -5.92 -3.33
N VAL A 297 -24.57 -6.34 -2.94
CA VAL A 297 -25.17 -7.61 -3.36
C VAL A 297 -25.30 -7.65 -4.89
N ASP A 298 -25.85 -6.61 -5.50
CA ASP A 298 -26.01 -6.53 -6.96
C ASP A 298 -24.67 -6.65 -7.70
N LYS A 299 -23.62 -5.99 -7.19
CA LYS A 299 -22.25 -6.08 -7.74
C LYS A 299 -21.63 -7.46 -7.56
N CYS A 300 -21.98 -8.16 -6.49
CA CYS A 300 -21.40 -9.45 -6.11
C CYS A 300 -22.22 -10.66 -6.56
N ALA A 301 -23.34 -10.46 -7.28
CA ALA A 301 -24.30 -11.53 -7.58
C ALA A 301 -23.72 -12.77 -8.28
N ASN A 302 -22.61 -12.62 -9.03
CA ASN A 302 -21.91 -13.73 -9.70
C ASN A 302 -20.65 -14.21 -8.95
N ALA A 303 -20.29 -13.55 -7.84
CA ALA A 303 -19.01 -13.73 -7.15
C ALA A 303 -19.14 -14.17 -5.69
N ALA A 304 -20.26 -13.86 -5.03
CA ALA A 304 -20.59 -14.31 -3.68
C ALA A 304 -21.15 -15.74 -3.70
#